data_AF-A0A954IMK8-F1
#
_entry.id   AF-A0A954IMK8-F1
#
_cell.length_a   1.000
_cell.length_b   1.000
_cell.length_c   1.000
_cell.angle_alpha   90.00
_cell.angle_beta   90.00
_cell.angle_gamma   90.00
#
_symmetry.space_group_name_H-M   'P 1'
#
loop_
_entity.id
_entity.type
_entity.pdbx_description
1 polymer ?
#
loop_
_entity_poly.entity_id
_entity_poly.type
_entity_poly.pdbx_seq_one_letter_code
_entity_poly.pdbx_strand_id
1 'polypeptide(L)'
;NMLDNTLLLFGSASSAFHLSRNYPLILAGGKSMGFKHGQYLNYAGANPQGGAWEGGREPWQKEITHEDQPLANLFVTMLQRLGVQTDSFADSTGALEDV
;
A
#
# COMPACT_ATOMS: atom_id res chain seq x y z
N ASN A 1 -18.23 13.58 11.09
CA ASN A 1 -16.88 13.95 11.59
C ASN A 1 -16.08 14.52 10.40
N MET A 2 -15.15 15.46 10.60
CA MET A 2 -14.28 15.97 9.51
C MET A 2 -13.56 14.83 8.79
N LEU A 3 -13.07 13.84 9.56
CA LEU A 3 -12.37 12.66 9.01
C LEU A 3 -13.25 11.79 8.11
N ASP A 4 -14.58 11.88 8.17
CA ASP A 4 -15.44 11.09 7.27
C ASP A 4 -15.29 11.55 5.81
N ASN A 5 -14.88 12.81 5.57
CA ASN A 5 -14.75 13.43 4.26
C ASN A 5 -13.31 13.87 3.95
N THR A 6 -12.32 13.31 4.63
CA THR A 6 -10.89 13.62 4.40
C THR A 6 -10.11 12.33 4.35
N LEU A 7 -9.16 12.24 3.40
CA LEU A 7 -8.18 11.15 3.35
C LEU A 7 -6.82 11.65 3.80
N LEU A 8 -6.18 10.87 4.66
CA LEU A 8 -4.80 11.06 5.05
C LEU A 8 -4.02 9.79 4.68
N LEU A 9 -3.10 9.93 3.74
CA LEU A 9 -2.09 8.92 3.44
C LEU A 9 -0.77 9.36 4.07
N PHE A 10 -0.23 8.55 4.97
CA PHE A 10 1.01 8.84 5.68
C PHE A 10 1.91 7.61 5.70
N GLY A 11 3.21 7.81 5.52
CA GLY A 11 4.18 6.71 5.54
C GLY A 11 5.53 7.11 4.96
N SER A 12 6.32 6.11 4.60
CA SER A 12 7.67 6.26 4.07
C SER A 12 7.81 5.60 2.69
N ALA A 13 8.63 6.16 1.81
CA ALA A 13 9.02 5.54 0.54
C ALA A 13 10.22 4.57 0.69
N SER A 14 10.43 4.05 1.89
CA SER A 14 11.46 3.06 2.20
C SER A 14 10.94 2.11 3.26
N SER A 15 11.09 0.82 3.03
CA SER A 15 10.79 -0.23 4.01
C SER A 15 12.07 -0.64 4.76
N ALA A 16 12.17 -1.91 5.15
CA ALA A 16 13.37 -2.46 5.74
C ALA A 16 14.55 -2.29 4.75
N PHE A 17 15.65 -1.72 5.23
CA PHE A 17 16.92 -1.62 4.49
C PHE A 17 16.91 -0.74 3.23
N HIS A 18 16.09 0.31 3.20
CA HIS A 18 16.00 1.25 2.06
C HIS A 18 15.53 0.60 0.75
N LEU A 19 14.85 -0.54 0.84
CA LEU A 19 14.21 -1.14 -0.31
C LEU A 19 12.94 -0.35 -0.66
N SER A 20 12.77 -0.08 -1.95
CA SER A 20 11.60 0.59 -2.53
C SER A 20 10.40 -0.37 -2.68
N ARG A 21 10.08 -1.14 -1.64
CA ARG A 21 9.10 -2.24 -1.66
C ARG A 21 8.30 -2.32 -0.37
N ASN A 22 7.02 -2.72 -0.45
CA ASN A 22 6.09 -2.90 0.68
C ASN A 22 6.20 -1.83 1.78
N TYR A 23 5.87 -0.59 1.43
CA TYR A 23 6.04 0.54 2.32
C TYR A 23 5.14 0.50 3.56
N PRO A 24 5.63 0.97 4.72
CA PRO A 24 4.77 1.20 5.87
C PRO A 24 3.88 2.42 5.59
N LEU A 25 2.63 2.16 5.20
CA LEU A 25 1.63 3.16 4.88
C LEU A 25 0.44 3.06 5.83
N ILE A 26 -0.09 4.22 6.20
CA ILE A 26 -1.35 4.38 6.94
C ILE A 26 -2.27 5.21 6.07
N LEU A 27 -3.44 4.65 5.75
CA LEU A 27 -4.55 5.37 5.16
C LEU A 27 -5.64 5.54 6.23
N ALA A 28 -6.09 6.77 6.45
CA ALA A 28 -7.11 7.08 7.45
C ALA A 28 -8.16 8.06 6.90
N GLY A 29 -9.39 7.96 7.44
CA GLY A 29 -10.51 8.83 7.08
C GLY A 29 -11.28 8.37 5.83
N GLY A 30 -12.12 9.23 5.26
CA GLY A 30 -12.86 8.91 4.03
C GLY A 30 -13.99 7.90 4.24
N LYS A 31 -14.57 7.81 5.44
CA LYS A 31 -15.74 6.93 5.70
C LYS A 31 -16.89 7.20 4.72
N SER A 32 -17.18 8.46 4.41
CA SER A 32 -18.20 8.84 3.41
C SER A 32 -17.82 8.48 1.97
N MET A 33 -16.53 8.24 1.72
CA MET A 33 -15.99 7.79 0.43
C MET A 33 -15.95 6.25 0.35
N GLY A 34 -16.39 5.56 1.42
CA GLY A 34 -16.56 4.12 1.47
C GLY A 34 -15.31 3.31 1.82
N PHE A 35 -14.28 3.94 2.41
CA PHE A 35 -13.12 3.24 2.97
C PHE A 35 -13.47 2.47 4.25
N LYS A 36 -12.90 1.28 4.40
CA LYS A 36 -13.06 0.41 5.57
C LYS A 36 -11.75 0.37 6.35
N HIS A 37 -11.78 0.87 7.58
CA HIS A 37 -10.59 0.93 8.45
C HIS A 37 -10.58 -0.18 9.50
N GLY A 38 -9.46 -0.27 10.23
CA GLY A 38 -9.28 -1.25 11.32
C GLY A 38 -8.62 -2.55 10.88
N GLN A 39 -7.82 -2.51 9.82
CA GLN A 39 -7.16 -3.66 9.22
C GLN A 39 -5.66 -3.43 9.01
N TYR A 40 -4.90 -4.52 9.04
CA TYR A 40 -3.50 -4.55 8.61
C TYR A 40 -3.43 -5.40 7.34
N LEU A 41 -3.15 -4.72 6.22
CA LEU A 41 -3.03 -5.36 4.92
C LEU A 41 -1.55 -5.62 4.64
N ASN A 42 -1.20 -6.90 4.48
CA ASN A 42 0.15 -7.33 4.11
C ASN A 42 0.10 -8.14 2.81
N TYR A 43 0.47 -7.50 1.70
CA TYR A 43 0.54 -8.15 0.39
C TYR A 43 1.90 -8.81 0.10
N ALA A 44 2.92 -8.55 0.92
CA ALA A 44 4.26 -9.13 0.79
C ALA A 44 4.44 -10.46 1.57
N GLY A 45 3.49 -10.80 2.43
CA GLY A 45 3.54 -12.01 3.26
C GLY A 45 4.73 -12.03 4.23
N ALA A 46 5.31 -13.21 4.44
CA ALA A 46 6.48 -13.41 5.31
C ALA A 46 7.82 -13.18 4.58
N ASN A 47 7.80 -12.58 3.39
CA ASN A 47 9.02 -12.36 2.63
C ASN A 47 9.91 -11.32 3.33
N PRO A 48 11.16 -11.65 3.73
CA PRO A 48 12.05 -10.69 4.39
C PRO A 48 12.46 -9.48 3.52
N GLN A 49 12.20 -9.49 2.21
CA GLN A 49 12.40 -8.29 1.36
C GLN A 49 11.26 -7.26 1.47
N GLY A 50 10.09 -7.65 1.96
CA GLY A 50 8.95 -6.75 2.16
C GLY A 50 8.44 -6.70 3.61
N GLY A 51 8.73 -7.71 4.42
CA GLY A 51 8.29 -7.84 5.81
C GLY A 51 9.35 -7.45 6.83
N ALA A 52 9.00 -7.65 8.11
CA ALA A 52 9.96 -7.52 9.20
C ALA A 52 11.13 -8.52 9.04
N TRP A 53 12.33 -8.08 9.42
CA TRP A 53 13.52 -8.93 9.35
C TRP A 53 13.74 -9.66 10.67
N GLU A 54 13.56 -10.97 10.64
CA GLU A 54 13.74 -11.88 11.78
C GLU A 54 15.21 -12.31 11.97
N GLY A 55 16.16 -11.65 11.30
CA GLY A 55 17.59 -11.99 11.34
C GLY A 55 18.10 -12.81 10.14
N GLY A 56 19.41 -13.09 10.12
CA GLY A 56 20.08 -13.87 9.07
C GLY A 56 20.68 -13.04 7.93
N ARG A 57 20.61 -13.53 6.68
CA ARG A 57 21.15 -12.81 5.53
C ARG A 57 20.33 -11.55 5.25
N GLU A 58 21.03 -10.43 5.13
CA GLU A 58 20.48 -9.11 4.82
C GLU A 58 19.59 -9.14 3.56
N PRO A 59 18.36 -8.59 3.58
CA PRO A 59 17.42 -8.74 2.48
C PRO A 59 17.87 -8.21 1.13
N TRP A 60 18.67 -7.13 1.09
CA TRP A 60 19.21 -6.60 -0.17
C TRP A 60 20.25 -7.50 -0.82
N GLN A 61 20.77 -8.49 -0.09
CA GLN A 61 21.70 -9.48 -0.64
C GLN A 61 20.98 -10.68 -1.27
N LYS A 62 19.64 -10.74 -1.20
CA LYS A 62 18.84 -11.84 -1.74
C LYS A 62 18.32 -11.47 -3.14
N GLU A 63 18.24 -12.46 -4.02
CA GLU A 63 17.63 -12.27 -5.34
C GLU A 63 16.13 -11.98 -5.21
N ILE A 64 15.62 -11.12 -6.10
CA ILE A 64 14.18 -10.85 -6.20
C ILE A 64 13.54 -12.03 -6.92
N THR A 65 12.66 -12.75 -6.22
CA THR A 65 11.98 -13.93 -6.78
C THR A 65 10.52 -13.66 -7.17
N HIS A 66 9.97 -12.50 -6.84
CA HIS A 66 8.62 -12.12 -7.26
C HIS A 66 8.43 -10.59 -7.30
N GLU A 67 7.42 -10.16 -8.06
CA GLU A 67 6.92 -8.79 -8.14
C GLU A 67 5.79 -8.54 -7.14
N ASP A 68 5.88 -7.46 -6.38
CA ASP A 68 4.84 -7.07 -5.41
C ASP A 68 3.61 -6.51 -6.10
N GLN A 69 2.49 -6.49 -5.37
CA GLN A 69 1.30 -5.74 -5.77
C GLN A 69 1.68 -4.25 -5.96
N PRO A 70 1.37 -3.62 -7.12
CA PRO A 70 1.71 -2.23 -7.36
C PRO A 70 1.06 -1.29 -6.35
N LEU A 71 1.84 -0.35 -5.81
CA LEU A 71 1.31 0.73 -4.96
C LEU A 71 0.28 1.59 -5.72
N ALA A 72 0.43 1.69 -7.05
CA ALA A 72 -0.51 2.37 -7.91
C ALA A 72 -1.95 1.84 -7.79
N ASN A 73 -2.15 0.60 -7.36
CA ASN A 73 -3.48 0.04 -7.08
C ASN A 73 -4.16 0.76 -5.91
N LEU A 74 -3.40 1.20 -4.90
CA LEU A 74 -3.93 2.05 -3.83
C LEU A 74 -4.31 3.44 -4.37
N PHE A 75 -3.47 4.03 -5.23
CA PHE A 75 -3.73 5.36 -5.78
C PHE A 75 -4.95 5.39 -6.70
N VAL A 76 -5.12 4.40 -7.59
CA VAL A 76 -6.31 4.33 -8.45
C VAL A 76 -7.57 4.15 -7.60
N THR A 77 -7.51 3.35 -6.53
CA THR A 77 -8.60 3.20 -5.56
C THR A 77 -8.94 4.54 -4.91
N MET A 78 -7.94 5.28 -4.43
CA MET A 78 -8.14 6.60 -3.83
C MET A 78 -8.79 7.59 -4.80
N LEU A 79 -8.33 7.65 -6.05
CA LEU A 79 -8.90 8.52 -7.08
C LEU A 79 -10.37 8.19 -7.34
N GLN A 80 -10.70 6.91 -7.51
CA GLN A 80 -12.08 6.46 -7.74
C GLN A 80 -12.99 6.78 -6.55
N ARG A 81 -12.54 6.54 -5.30
CA ARG A 81 -13.31 6.89 -4.10
C ARG A 81 -13.49 8.40 -3.91
N LEU A 82 -12.59 9.21 -4.47
CA LEU A 82 -12.70 10.67 -4.54
C LEU A 82 -13.59 11.16 -5.69
N GLY A 83 -14.17 10.25 -6.49
CA GLY A 83 -15.07 10.58 -7.59
C GLY A 83 -14.38 10.89 -8.92
N VAL A 84 -13.07 10.61 -9.04
CA VAL A 84 -12.34 10.75 -10.31
C VAL A 84 -12.70 9.57 -11.22
N GLN A 85 -13.19 9.86 -12.41
CA GLN A 85 -13.50 8.85 -13.43
C GLN A 85 -12.21 8.37 -14.11
N THR A 86 -11.54 7.39 -13.50
CA THR A 86 -10.36 6.73 -14.07
C THR A 86 -10.33 5.26 -13.72
N ASP A 87 -9.87 4.43 -14.66
CA ASP A 87 -9.73 2.98 -14.49
C ASP A 87 -8.26 2.56 -14.31
N SER A 88 -7.31 3.49 -14.46
CA SER A 88 -5.88 3.23 -14.28
C SER A 88 -5.11 4.44 -13.76
N PHE A 89 -3.96 4.18 -13.15
CA PHE A 89 -2.96 5.16 -12.78
C PHE A 89 -1.58 4.51 -12.81
N ALA A 90 -0.60 5.11 -13.51
CA ALA A 90 0.74 4.56 -13.66
C ALA A 90 0.75 3.07 -14.09
N ASP A 91 1.35 2.20 -13.29
CA ASP A 91 1.45 0.75 -13.49
C ASP A 91 0.37 -0.03 -12.71
N SER A 92 -0.75 0.62 -12.35
CA SER A 92 -1.85 -0.06 -11.67
C SER A 92 -2.40 -1.22 -12.50
N THR A 93 -2.61 -2.36 -11.85
CA THR A 93 -3.28 -3.53 -12.42
C THR A 93 -4.75 -3.63 -12.04
N GLY A 94 -5.22 -2.78 -11.13
CA GLY A 94 -6.63 -2.69 -10.73
C GLY A 94 -6.83 -1.94 -9.41
N ALA A 95 -8.08 -1.67 -9.05
CA ALA A 95 -8.43 -1.14 -7.73
C ALA A 95 -8.32 -2.22 -6.65
N LEU A 96 -8.06 -1.82 -5.41
CA LEU A 96 -8.09 -2.69 -4.24
C LEU A 96 -9.51 -2.73 -3.69
N GLU A 97 -10.13 -3.91 -3.65
CA GLU A 97 -11.51 -4.09 -3.22
C GLU A 97 -11.69 -3.99 -1.70
N ASP A 98 -10.63 -4.34 -0.95
CA ASP A 98 -10.66 -4.50 0.51
C ASP A 98 -10.24 -3.24 1.30
N VAL A 99 -10.10 -2.07 0.66
CA VAL A 99 -9.61 -0.83 1.29
C VAL A 99 -10.73 0.18 1.53
#